data_AF-A0A7H8MUL3-F1
#
_entry.id   AF-A0A7H8MUL3-F1
#
_cell.length_a   1.000
_cell.length_b   1.000
_cell.length_c   1.000
_cell.angle_alpha   90.00
_cell.angle_beta   90.00
_cell.angle_gamma   90.00
#
_symmetry.space_group_name_H-M   'P 1'
#
loop_
_entity.id
_entity.type
_entity.pdbx_description
1 polymer ?
#
loop_
_entity_poly.entity_id
_entity_poly.type
_entity_poly.pdbx_seq_one_letter_code
_entity_poly.pdbx_strand_id
1 'polypeptide(L)'
;MTGVPASAAGGSGAKPVRGGKLGTAAVNQASLWNIANILTMVRLLLVPGFVLLLFHNGGYDPVWRSFAWAAFAVAMITDLFDGHLARAYNLVTDFGKIADPIADKAIMGAALVSLSVLGDLPWWITGVILARELGITLMRFWVIRHAVIPASRGGKLKTLAQGTAAGMYVLVLTGPLATLRFWMMMVAVVLTVVTGLDYVRQAVVLRRRSLAAERAAVGRTAEALNEAAGSPGAGVADAGAVAGPASGAPGASGAGASGPAVRVSGGSTPVEPTVGARDGADAER
;
A
#
# COMPACT_ATOMS: atom_id res chain seq x y z
N MET A 1 -71.74 -20.53 23.92
CA MET A 1 -71.00 -19.26 23.73
C MET A 1 -70.49 -18.80 25.08
N THR A 2 -69.25 -18.29 25.09
CA THR A 2 -68.51 -17.56 26.15
C THR A 2 -68.13 -18.28 27.45
N GLY A 3 -66.82 -18.35 27.71
CA GLY A 3 -66.26 -18.55 29.06
C GLY A 3 -64.86 -19.18 29.06
N VAL A 4 -63.81 -18.37 28.87
CA VAL A 4 -62.41 -18.75 29.18
C VAL A 4 -62.23 -18.77 30.71
N PRO A 5 -61.36 -19.63 31.26
CA PRO A 5 -60.32 -19.09 32.14
C PRO A 5 -58.92 -19.70 31.93
N ALA A 6 -57.99 -19.06 32.64
CA ALA A 6 -56.55 -19.03 32.49
C ALA A 6 -55.76 -20.20 33.14
N SER A 7 -54.54 -20.38 32.62
CA SER A 7 -53.23 -20.48 33.32
C SER A 7 -52.90 -21.58 34.35
N ALA A 8 -51.71 -22.19 34.13
CA ALA A 8 -50.71 -22.80 35.05
C ALA A 8 -50.36 -24.24 34.59
N ALA A 9 -49.13 -24.76 34.55
CA ALA A 9 -47.77 -24.35 34.92
C ALA A 9 -46.81 -25.13 33.99
N GLY A 10 -45.64 -24.61 33.61
CA GLY A 10 -44.39 -24.84 34.36
C GLY A 10 -43.45 -25.78 33.58
N GLY A 11 -42.33 -25.26 33.08
CA GLY A 11 -41.35 -26.06 32.34
C GLY A 11 -40.20 -25.23 31.79
N SER A 12 -39.24 -24.97 32.66
CA SER A 12 -37.96 -24.28 32.45
C SER A 12 -37.18 -24.74 31.21
N GLY A 13 -36.49 -23.81 30.54
CA GLY A 13 -35.50 -24.16 29.52
C GLY A 13 -35.09 -22.98 28.65
N ALA A 14 -34.15 -22.18 29.14
CA ALA A 14 -33.56 -21.07 28.43
C ALA A 14 -32.90 -21.48 27.09
N LYS A 15 -32.97 -20.54 26.14
CA LYS A 15 -32.28 -20.44 24.84
C LYS A 15 -30.81 -20.93 24.85
N PRO A 16 -30.27 -21.29 23.68
CA PRO A 16 -29.54 -20.26 22.94
C PRO A 16 -30.01 -20.09 21.50
N VAL A 17 -30.16 -18.82 21.11
CA VAL A 17 -30.23 -18.37 19.72
C VAL A 17 -28.90 -18.73 19.07
N ARG A 18 -28.89 -19.77 18.23
CA ARG A 18 -27.71 -20.10 17.43
C ARG A 18 -27.69 -19.19 16.19
N GLY A 19 -27.12 -18.00 16.39
CA GLY A 19 -26.68 -17.15 15.30
C GLY A 19 -25.54 -17.83 14.55
N GLY A 20 -25.86 -18.52 13.46
CA GLY A 20 -24.90 -18.90 12.44
C GLY A 20 -24.75 -17.75 11.45
N LYS A 21 -23.77 -16.88 11.69
CA LYS A 21 -23.25 -15.93 10.68
C LYS A 21 -22.68 -16.74 9.50
N LEU A 22 -23.54 -17.21 8.61
CA LEU A 22 -23.16 -17.87 7.34
C LEU A 22 -23.23 -16.91 6.14
N GLY A 23 -23.40 -15.61 6.40
CA GLY A 23 -23.66 -14.61 5.35
C GLY A 23 -22.71 -13.41 5.32
N THR A 24 -21.55 -13.44 5.97
CA THR A 24 -20.69 -12.22 6.05
C THR A 24 -19.19 -12.46 5.95
N ALA A 25 -18.77 -13.63 5.45
CA ALA A 25 -17.36 -13.93 5.16
C ALA A 25 -17.11 -14.38 3.72
N ALA A 26 -18.04 -14.12 2.80
CA ALA A 26 -17.71 -14.03 1.38
C ALA A 26 -17.19 -12.61 1.11
N VAL A 27 -16.09 -12.24 1.79
CA VAL A 27 -15.26 -11.14 1.32
C VAL A 27 -14.81 -11.58 -0.06
N ASN A 28 -15.16 -10.79 -1.07
CA ASN A 28 -14.90 -11.00 -2.48
C ASN A 28 -13.38 -11.16 -2.68
N GLN A 29 -12.84 -12.34 -2.39
CA GLN A 29 -11.45 -12.67 -2.69
C GLN A 29 -11.40 -12.76 -4.21
N ALA A 30 -10.95 -11.67 -4.83
CA ALA A 30 -10.70 -11.64 -6.25
C ALA A 30 -9.87 -12.89 -6.59
N SER A 31 -10.45 -13.78 -7.41
CA SER A 31 -9.80 -15.01 -7.82
C SER A 31 -8.41 -14.69 -8.39
N LEU A 32 -7.45 -15.59 -8.21
CA LEU A 32 -6.16 -15.51 -8.92
C LEU A 32 -6.36 -15.40 -10.44
N TRP A 33 -7.49 -15.89 -10.95
CA TRP A 33 -7.99 -15.70 -12.32
C TRP A 33 -8.74 -14.37 -12.48
N ASN A 34 -8.13 -13.29 -12.02
CA ASN A 34 -8.55 -11.93 -12.31
C ASN A 34 -7.92 -11.50 -13.64
N ILE A 35 -8.67 -10.79 -14.48
CA ILE A 35 -8.18 -10.16 -15.72
C ILE A 35 -6.88 -9.37 -15.47
N ALA A 36 -6.78 -8.62 -14.37
CA ALA A 36 -5.57 -7.86 -14.05
C ALA A 36 -4.36 -8.79 -13.84
N ASN A 37 -4.54 -9.90 -13.12
CA ASN A 37 -3.44 -10.85 -12.88
C ASN A 37 -3.02 -11.58 -14.17
N ILE A 38 -3.97 -11.93 -15.03
CA ILE A 38 -3.67 -12.51 -16.35
C ILE A 38 -2.86 -11.53 -17.20
N LEU A 39 -3.22 -10.24 -17.19
CA LEU A 39 -2.45 -9.20 -17.88
C LEU A 39 -1.03 -9.07 -17.32
N THR A 40 -0.84 -9.09 -16.00
CA THR A 40 0.48 -9.07 -15.35
C THR A 40 1.30 -10.31 -15.75
N MET A 41 0.69 -11.50 -15.79
CA MET A 41 1.36 -12.74 -16.22
C MET A 41 1.76 -12.72 -17.69
N VAL A 42 0.87 -12.23 -18.58
CA VAL A 42 1.17 -12.05 -20.00
C VAL A 42 2.30 -11.04 -20.18
N ARG A 43 2.32 -9.94 -19.42
CA ARG A 43 3.45 -8.99 -19.42
C ARG A 43 4.75 -9.69 -19.04
N LEU A 44 4.73 -10.48 -17.96
CA LEU A 44 5.92 -11.19 -17.50
C LEU A 44 6.45 -12.18 -18.55
N LEU A 45 5.56 -12.81 -19.34
CA LEU A 45 5.93 -13.67 -20.47
C LEU A 45 6.42 -12.87 -21.69
N LEU A 46 5.87 -11.67 -21.92
CA LEU A 46 6.32 -10.77 -22.98
C LEU A 46 7.76 -10.27 -22.77
N VAL A 47 8.25 -10.19 -21.53
CA VAL A 47 9.64 -9.77 -21.24
C VAL A 47 10.68 -10.69 -21.88
N PRO A 48 10.74 -12.01 -21.61
CA PRO A 48 11.66 -12.90 -22.29
C PRO A 48 11.37 -12.99 -23.79
N GLY A 49 10.11 -12.93 -24.21
CA GLY A 49 9.74 -12.89 -25.63
C GLY A 49 10.36 -11.67 -26.34
N PHE A 50 10.26 -10.49 -25.75
CA PHE A 50 10.88 -9.26 -26.23
C PHE A 50 12.40 -9.41 -26.36
N VAL A 51 13.07 -9.94 -25.34
CA VAL A 51 14.53 -10.14 -25.37
C VAL A 51 14.91 -11.08 -26.50
N LEU A 52 14.23 -12.22 -26.65
CA LEU A 52 14.50 -13.18 -27.73
C LEU A 52 14.30 -12.57 -29.12
N LEU A 53 13.23 -11.80 -29.31
CA LEU A 53 12.98 -11.09 -30.57
C LEU A 53 14.05 -10.04 -30.85
N LEU A 54 14.48 -9.29 -29.83
CA LEU A 54 15.45 -8.21 -29.97
C LEU A 54 16.85 -8.74 -30.30
N PHE A 55 17.26 -9.89 -29.77
CA PHE A 55 18.58 -10.48 -30.04
C PHE A 55 18.59 -11.41 -31.27
N HIS A 56 17.43 -11.67 -31.88
CA HIS A 56 17.33 -12.53 -33.04
C HIS A 56 18.20 -12.00 -34.20
N ASN A 57 18.87 -12.91 -34.92
CA ASN A 57 19.80 -12.59 -36.01
C ASN A 57 20.86 -11.52 -35.64
N GLY A 58 21.35 -11.54 -34.39
CA GLY A 58 22.36 -10.60 -33.91
C GLY A 58 21.81 -9.21 -33.57
N GLY A 59 20.49 -9.02 -33.62
CA GLY A 59 19.78 -7.86 -33.08
C GLY A 59 19.79 -6.59 -33.93
N TYR A 60 20.13 -6.70 -35.21
CA TYR A 60 20.06 -5.58 -36.17
C TYR A 60 19.14 -5.84 -37.35
N ASP A 61 18.46 -7.00 -37.39
CA ASP A 61 17.47 -7.29 -38.42
C ASP A 61 16.22 -6.39 -38.23
N PRO A 62 15.88 -5.53 -39.21
CA PRO A 62 14.76 -4.60 -39.09
C PRO A 62 13.40 -5.28 -38.85
N VAL A 63 13.20 -6.49 -39.38
CA VAL A 63 11.94 -7.23 -39.25
C VAL A 63 11.78 -7.69 -37.80
N TRP A 64 12.80 -8.31 -37.23
CA TRP A 64 12.77 -8.78 -35.85
C TRP A 64 12.74 -7.64 -34.84
N ARG A 65 13.43 -6.53 -35.11
CA ARG A 65 13.32 -5.32 -34.28
C ARG A 65 11.92 -4.69 -34.31
N SER A 66 11.20 -4.80 -35.42
CA SER A 66 9.80 -4.38 -35.50
C SER A 66 8.88 -5.26 -34.65
N PHE A 67 9.10 -6.58 -34.66
CA PHE A 67 8.38 -7.50 -33.75
C PHE A 67 8.74 -7.27 -32.28
N ALA A 68 10.01 -7.05 -31.95
CA ALA A 68 10.45 -6.69 -30.61
C ALA A 68 9.80 -5.38 -30.16
N TRP A 69 9.76 -4.37 -31.03
CA TRP A 69 9.07 -3.12 -30.74
C TRP A 69 7.58 -3.31 -30.50
N ALA A 70 6.90 -4.14 -31.31
CA ALA A 70 5.49 -4.44 -31.12
C ALA A 70 5.24 -5.13 -29.78
N ALA A 71 6.05 -6.14 -29.42
CA ALA A 71 5.96 -6.81 -28.12
C ALA A 71 6.19 -5.84 -26.95
N PHE A 72 7.19 -4.97 -27.06
CA PHE A 72 7.47 -3.91 -26.08
C PHE A 72 6.30 -2.92 -25.96
N ALA A 73 5.76 -2.45 -27.08
CA ALA A 73 4.65 -1.51 -27.11
C ALA A 73 3.39 -2.11 -26.51
N VAL A 74 3.06 -3.36 -26.86
CA VAL A 74 1.94 -4.10 -26.24
C VAL A 74 2.14 -4.21 -24.74
N ALA A 75 3.31 -4.66 -24.27
CA ALA A 75 3.59 -4.79 -22.84
C ALA A 75 3.45 -3.46 -22.07
N MET A 76 3.93 -2.35 -22.65
CA MET A 76 3.83 -1.00 -22.08
C MET A 76 2.39 -0.46 -22.09
N ILE A 77 1.62 -0.74 -23.13
CA ILE A 77 0.24 -0.29 -23.24
C ILE A 77 -0.64 -1.07 -22.25
N THR A 78 -0.44 -2.39 -22.16
CA THR A 78 -1.16 -3.25 -21.22
C THR A 78 -0.97 -2.81 -19.76
N ASP A 79 0.23 -2.30 -19.40
CA ASP A 79 0.58 -1.72 -18.08
C ASP A 79 -0.20 -0.46 -17.71
N LEU A 80 -0.59 0.32 -18.73
CA LEU A 80 -1.37 1.52 -18.49
C LEU A 80 -2.84 1.18 -18.24
N PHE A 81 -3.33 0.13 -18.90
CA PHE A 81 -4.72 -0.31 -18.86
C PHE A 81 -5.03 -1.14 -17.62
N ASP A 82 -4.20 -2.12 -17.25
CA ASP A 82 -4.42 -2.91 -16.03
C ASP A 82 -4.32 -2.06 -14.75
N GLY A 83 -3.41 -1.08 -14.72
CA GLY A 83 -3.28 -0.13 -13.61
C GLY A 83 -4.53 0.74 -13.42
N HIS A 84 -5.31 0.99 -14.49
CA HIS A 84 -6.62 1.62 -14.40
C HIS A 84 -7.71 0.63 -14.00
N LEU A 85 -7.72 -0.55 -14.61
CA LEU A 85 -8.75 -1.57 -14.39
C LEU A 85 -8.72 -2.09 -12.94
N ALA A 86 -7.53 -2.37 -12.40
CA ALA A 86 -7.37 -2.83 -11.02
C ALA A 86 -7.91 -1.82 -9.99
N ARG A 87 -7.75 -0.51 -10.25
CA ARG A 87 -8.29 0.56 -9.39
C ARG A 87 -9.78 0.73 -9.54
N ALA A 88 -10.32 0.55 -10.75
CA ALA A 88 -11.75 0.69 -11.01
C ALA A 88 -12.58 -0.44 -10.42
N TYR A 89 -12.05 -1.67 -10.40
CA TYR A 89 -12.79 -2.86 -9.97
C TYR A 89 -12.40 -3.39 -8.59
N ASN A 90 -11.46 -2.74 -7.88
CA ASN A 90 -10.98 -3.13 -6.54
C ASN A 90 -10.51 -4.60 -6.44
N LEU A 91 -10.05 -5.17 -7.57
CA LEU A 91 -9.63 -6.57 -7.69
C LEU A 91 -8.16 -6.72 -7.27
N VAL A 92 -7.85 -6.41 -6.02
CA VAL A 92 -6.47 -6.46 -5.49
C VAL A 92 -6.21 -7.81 -4.83
N THR A 93 -5.32 -8.62 -5.41
CA THR A 93 -4.86 -9.89 -4.83
C THR A 93 -3.49 -9.72 -4.17
N ASP A 94 -3.15 -10.56 -3.18
CA ASP A 94 -1.83 -10.48 -2.52
C ASP A 94 -0.67 -10.84 -3.46
N PHE A 95 -0.92 -11.72 -4.44
CA PHE A 95 0.04 -12.00 -5.50
C PHE A 95 0.27 -10.78 -6.39
N GLY A 96 -0.79 -10.11 -6.86
CA GLY A 96 -0.69 -8.91 -7.69
C GLY A 96 0.08 -7.78 -7.01
N LYS A 97 -0.09 -7.59 -5.70
CA LYS A 97 0.66 -6.58 -4.90
C LYS A 97 2.18 -6.76 -4.99
N ILE A 98 2.66 -8.00 -5.14
CA ILE A 98 4.10 -8.33 -5.20
C ILE A 98 4.56 -8.41 -6.66
N ALA A 99 3.74 -8.99 -7.54
CA ALA A 99 4.07 -9.19 -8.95
C ALA A 99 4.08 -7.87 -9.75
N ASP A 100 3.13 -6.96 -9.51
CA ASP A 100 3.01 -5.70 -10.27
C ASP A 100 4.31 -4.88 -10.22
N PRO A 101 4.91 -4.56 -9.06
CA PRO A 101 6.11 -3.71 -9.04
C PRO A 101 7.33 -4.32 -9.75
N ILE A 102 7.37 -5.66 -9.87
CA ILE A 102 8.41 -6.37 -10.61
C ILE A 102 8.10 -6.32 -12.10
N ALA A 103 6.87 -6.66 -12.49
CA ALA A 103 6.44 -6.69 -13.88
C ALA A 103 6.44 -5.29 -14.53
N ASP A 104 5.99 -4.25 -13.80
CA ASP A 104 6.00 -2.83 -14.19
C ASP A 104 7.39 -2.34 -14.62
N LYS A 105 8.45 -2.97 -14.08
CA LYS A 105 9.85 -2.57 -14.30
C LYS A 105 10.64 -3.55 -15.14
N ALA A 106 10.18 -4.78 -15.26
CA ALA A 106 10.87 -5.83 -16.00
C ALA A 106 10.99 -5.49 -17.49
N ILE A 107 9.91 -5.04 -18.15
CA ILE A 107 9.95 -4.78 -19.61
C ILE A 107 10.87 -3.60 -19.94
N MET A 108 10.76 -2.51 -19.19
CA MET A 108 11.58 -1.33 -19.38
C MET A 108 13.05 -1.62 -19.05
N GLY A 109 13.30 -2.33 -17.95
CA GLY A 109 14.66 -2.73 -17.57
C GLY A 109 15.28 -3.67 -18.59
N ALA A 110 14.54 -4.67 -19.06
CA ALA A 110 14.98 -5.58 -20.11
C ALA A 110 15.33 -4.82 -21.40
N ALA A 111 14.51 -3.85 -21.82
CA ALA A 111 14.81 -3.02 -22.98
C ALA A 111 16.13 -2.25 -22.82
N LEU A 112 16.31 -1.52 -21.72
CA LEU A 112 17.53 -0.72 -21.51
C LEU A 112 18.80 -1.58 -21.41
N VAL A 113 18.73 -2.70 -20.68
CA VAL A 113 19.86 -3.64 -20.57
C VAL A 113 20.17 -4.25 -21.94
N SER A 114 19.17 -4.75 -22.66
CA SER A 114 19.38 -5.38 -23.96
C SER A 114 19.97 -4.42 -24.98
N LEU A 115 19.47 -3.17 -25.02
CA LEU A 115 20.01 -2.12 -25.87
C LEU A 115 21.46 -1.74 -25.50
N SER A 116 21.83 -1.83 -24.23
CA SER A 116 23.21 -1.57 -23.80
C SER A 116 24.14 -2.73 -24.15
N VAL A 117 23.66 -3.97 -24.07
CA VAL A 117 24.39 -5.17 -24.50
C VAL A 117 24.61 -5.16 -26.01
N LEU A 118 23.63 -4.70 -26.79
CA LEU A 118 23.77 -4.46 -28.24
C LEU A 118 24.65 -3.24 -28.56
N GLY A 119 25.13 -2.48 -27.57
CA GLY A 119 25.95 -1.30 -27.80
C GLY A 119 25.20 -0.09 -28.36
N ASP A 120 23.88 -0.16 -28.50
CA ASP A 120 23.04 0.96 -28.96
C ASP A 120 22.92 2.05 -27.89
N LEU A 121 23.03 1.68 -26.61
CA LEU A 121 22.89 2.60 -25.48
C LEU A 121 24.12 2.56 -24.54
N PRO A 122 24.71 3.70 -24.17
CA PRO A 122 25.77 3.73 -23.18
C PRO A 122 25.32 3.20 -21.81
N TRP A 123 26.13 2.34 -21.20
CA TRP A 123 25.83 1.72 -19.89
C TRP A 123 25.54 2.71 -18.76
N TRP A 124 26.11 3.92 -18.81
CA TRP A 124 25.85 4.95 -17.81
C TRP A 124 24.39 5.44 -17.84
N ILE A 125 23.76 5.51 -19.02
CA ILE A 125 22.34 5.89 -19.16
C ILE A 125 21.47 4.83 -18.50
N THR A 126 21.71 3.57 -18.85
CA THR A 126 21.01 2.41 -18.29
C THR A 126 21.19 2.34 -16.79
N GLY A 127 22.41 2.51 -16.29
CA GLY A 127 22.72 2.54 -14.86
C GLY A 127 21.93 3.63 -14.11
N VAL A 128 21.92 4.86 -14.62
CA VAL A 128 21.19 5.98 -14.00
C VAL A 128 19.69 5.70 -13.96
N ILE A 129 19.11 5.25 -15.07
CA ILE A 129 17.68 4.99 -15.16
C ILE A 129 17.28 3.83 -14.24
N LEU A 130 18.00 2.69 -14.30
CA LEU A 130 17.72 1.52 -13.47
C LEU A 130 17.88 1.82 -11.98
N ALA A 131 18.96 2.51 -11.59
CA ALA A 131 19.19 2.89 -10.19
C ALA A 131 18.02 3.72 -9.65
N ARG A 132 17.51 4.69 -10.43
CA ARG A 132 16.35 5.50 -10.05
C ARG A 132 15.05 4.68 -10.03
N GLU A 133 14.84 3.82 -11.02
CA GLU A 133 13.65 2.95 -11.12
C GLU A 133 13.56 2.02 -9.89
N LEU A 134 14.64 1.29 -9.59
CA LEU A 134 14.72 0.37 -8.45
C LEU A 134 14.72 1.10 -7.11
N GLY A 135 15.46 2.21 -7.00
CA GLY A 135 15.56 2.99 -5.77
C GLY A 135 14.21 3.56 -5.32
N ILE A 136 13.41 4.09 -6.25
CA ILE A 136 12.07 4.60 -5.92
C ILE A 136 11.09 3.48 -5.60
N THR A 137 11.17 2.34 -6.29
CA THR A 137 10.37 1.16 -5.96
C THR A 137 10.68 0.67 -4.56
N LEU A 138 11.95 0.52 -4.21
CA LEU A 138 12.38 0.08 -2.87
C LEU A 138 11.99 1.08 -1.78
N MET A 139 12.17 2.38 -2.02
CA MET A 139 11.72 3.42 -1.09
C MET A 139 10.21 3.37 -0.89
N ARG A 140 9.42 3.18 -1.95
CA ARG A 140 7.97 3.07 -1.85
C ARG A 140 7.58 1.89 -0.97
N PHE A 141 8.19 0.72 -1.16
CA PHE A 141 7.97 -0.44 -0.29
C PHE A 141 8.33 -0.17 1.18
N TRP A 142 9.42 0.56 1.44
CA TRP A 142 9.82 0.89 2.81
C TRP A 142 8.89 1.91 3.47
N VAL A 143 8.48 2.95 2.73
CA VAL A 143 7.66 4.05 3.25
C VAL A 143 6.19 3.67 3.44
N ILE A 144 5.63 2.77 2.63
CA ILE A 144 4.24 2.28 2.81
C ILE A 144 4.02 1.72 4.23
N ARG A 145 5.07 1.22 4.89
CA ARG A 145 4.99 0.74 6.27
C ARG A 145 4.88 1.85 7.34
N HIS A 146 5.13 3.12 7.00
CA HIS A 146 5.25 4.23 7.96
C HIS A 146 4.53 5.53 7.57
N ALA A 147 4.26 5.79 6.28
CA ALA A 147 3.56 6.99 5.82
C ALA A 147 3.02 6.83 4.38
N VAL A 148 1.88 7.46 4.08
CA VAL A 148 1.34 7.54 2.71
C VAL A 148 2.01 8.71 1.98
N ILE A 149 2.96 8.43 1.08
CA ILE A 149 3.51 9.47 0.19
C ILE A 149 2.50 9.73 -0.94
N PRO A 150 1.99 10.96 -1.12
CA PRO A 150 1.12 11.29 -2.24
C PRO A 150 1.85 11.11 -3.57
N ALA A 151 1.18 10.51 -4.55
CA ALA A 151 1.76 10.21 -5.86
C ALA A 151 2.13 11.50 -6.61
N SER A 152 3.40 11.65 -6.99
CA SER A 152 3.85 12.80 -7.78
C SER A 152 3.35 12.72 -9.23
N ARG A 153 2.85 13.83 -9.77
CA ARG A 153 2.42 13.94 -11.19
C ARG A 153 3.57 13.71 -12.17
N GLY A 154 4.82 13.91 -11.73
CA GLY A 154 6.03 13.72 -12.55
C GLY A 154 6.25 12.28 -13.02
N GLY A 155 5.64 11.29 -12.37
CA GLY A 155 5.74 9.88 -12.78
C GLY A 155 5.18 9.60 -14.18
N LYS A 156 4.06 10.24 -14.55
CA LYS A 156 3.38 9.97 -15.84
C LYS A 156 4.21 10.45 -17.04
N LEU A 157 4.71 11.69 -16.98
CA LEU A 157 5.51 12.25 -18.06
C LEU A 157 6.83 11.48 -18.23
N LYS A 158 7.45 11.07 -17.12
CA LYS A 158 8.65 10.26 -17.13
C LYS A 158 8.44 8.93 -17.86
N THR A 159 7.37 8.21 -17.52
CA THR A 159 7.07 6.90 -18.14
C THR A 159 6.81 7.03 -19.63
N LEU A 160 6.06 8.05 -20.05
CA LEU A 160 5.82 8.31 -21.48
C LEU A 160 7.11 8.66 -22.23
N ALA A 161 7.91 9.59 -21.71
CA ALA A 161 9.17 9.99 -22.33
C ALA A 161 10.15 8.81 -22.41
N GLN A 162 10.30 8.05 -21.33
CA GLN A 162 11.22 6.92 -21.27
C GLN A 162 10.76 5.75 -22.14
N GLY A 163 9.46 5.43 -22.16
CA GLY A 163 8.90 4.41 -23.03
C GLY A 163 9.02 4.76 -24.51
N THR A 164 8.79 6.03 -24.85
CA THR A 164 8.96 6.54 -26.22
C THR A 164 10.44 6.47 -26.62
N ALA A 165 11.35 6.96 -25.77
CA ALA A 165 12.78 6.88 -26.01
C ALA A 165 13.24 5.43 -26.23
N ALA A 166 12.90 4.52 -25.30
CA ALA A 166 13.27 3.11 -25.41
C ALA A 166 12.69 2.47 -26.68
N GLY A 167 11.42 2.72 -27.00
CA GLY A 167 10.80 2.23 -28.24
C GLY A 167 11.52 2.72 -29.49
N MET A 168 11.92 3.99 -29.54
CA MET A 168 12.73 4.52 -30.64
C MET A 168 14.14 3.90 -30.71
N TYR A 169 14.69 3.40 -29.61
CA TYR A 169 15.94 2.65 -29.66
C TYR A 169 15.74 1.19 -30.09
N VAL A 170 14.58 0.59 -29.80
CA VAL A 170 14.27 -0.78 -30.23
C VAL A 170 14.12 -0.85 -31.75
N LEU A 171 13.55 0.16 -32.42
CA LEU A 171 13.44 0.18 -33.87
C LEU A 171 14.76 0.54 -34.57
N VAL A 172 14.96 0.02 -35.79
CA VAL A 172 16.02 0.50 -36.70
C VAL A 172 15.55 1.81 -37.34
N LEU A 173 15.85 2.93 -36.69
CA LEU A 173 15.56 4.25 -37.26
C LEU A 173 16.79 4.81 -37.98
N THR A 174 16.56 5.35 -39.18
CA THR A 174 17.57 6.02 -40.01
C THR A 174 17.22 7.50 -40.19
N GLY A 175 18.22 8.35 -40.49
CA GLY A 175 18.00 9.75 -40.80
C GLY A 175 17.60 10.62 -39.59
N PRO A 176 16.76 11.66 -39.76
CA PRO A 176 16.42 12.61 -38.68
C PRO A 176 15.82 11.95 -37.44
N LEU A 177 15.11 10.84 -37.60
CA LEU A 177 14.54 10.06 -36.50
C LEU A 177 15.62 9.41 -35.61
N ALA A 178 16.78 9.06 -36.18
CA ALA A 178 17.93 8.55 -35.44
C ALA A 178 18.58 9.64 -34.56
N THR A 179 18.52 10.90 -34.98
CA THR A 179 18.94 12.04 -34.15
C THR A 179 17.91 12.31 -33.06
N LEU A 180 16.62 12.26 -33.41
CA LEU A 180 15.53 12.50 -32.46
C LEU A 180 15.52 11.48 -31.31
N ARG A 181 15.81 10.20 -31.58
CA ARG A 181 15.84 9.16 -30.52
C ARG A 181 16.86 9.50 -29.43
N PHE A 182 18.02 10.05 -29.80
CA PHE A 182 19.05 10.46 -28.86
C PHE A 182 18.55 11.59 -27.95
N TRP A 183 18.00 12.65 -28.53
CA TRP A 183 17.45 13.77 -27.77
C TRP A 183 16.29 13.35 -26.87
N MET A 184 15.41 12.46 -27.37
CA MET A 184 14.32 11.90 -26.57
C MET A 184 14.85 11.11 -25.36
N MET A 185 15.92 10.32 -25.54
CA MET A 185 16.57 9.64 -24.43
C MET A 185 17.21 10.59 -23.44
N MET A 186 17.86 11.67 -23.90
CA MET A 186 18.42 12.69 -23.01
C MET A 186 17.33 13.38 -22.19
N VAL A 187 16.18 13.70 -22.80
CA VAL A 187 15.00 14.20 -22.07
C VAL A 187 14.53 13.19 -21.04
N ALA A 188 14.44 11.90 -21.38
CA ALA A 188 14.06 10.85 -20.44
C ALA A 188 15.04 10.74 -19.26
N VAL A 189 16.35 10.87 -19.50
CA VAL A 189 17.39 10.89 -18.45
C VAL A 189 17.23 12.11 -17.55
N VAL A 190 17.07 13.31 -18.12
CA VAL A 190 16.89 14.55 -17.35
C VAL A 190 15.64 14.44 -16.46
N LEU A 191 14.50 14.01 -17.01
CA LEU A 191 13.28 13.79 -16.23
C LEU A 191 13.48 12.73 -15.14
N THR A 192 14.23 11.67 -15.44
CA THR A 192 14.58 10.61 -14.48
C THR A 192 15.39 11.16 -13.31
N VAL A 193 16.42 11.96 -13.59
CA VAL A 193 17.29 12.56 -12.57
C VAL A 193 16.53 13.60 -11.75
N VAL A 194 15.82 14.54 -12.38
CA VAL A 194 15.05 15.58 -11.68
C VAL A 194 14.01 14.95 -10.75
N THR A 195 13.21 14.00 -11.26
CA THR A 195 12.24 13.31 -10.40
C THR A 195 12.93 12.46 -9.33
N GLY A 196 14.08 11.84 -9.63
CA GLY A 196 14.87 11.10 -8.65
C GLY A 196 15.31 11.97 -7.47
N LEU A 197 15.84 13.17 -7.75
CA LEU A 197 16.27 14.13 -6.74
C LEU A 197 15.10 14.61 -5.87
N ASP A 198 13.94 14.88 -6.47
CA ASP A 198 12.73 15.26 -5.72
C ASP A 198 12.32 14.16 -4.72
N TYR A 199 12.39 12.89 -5.14
CA TYR A 199 12.11 11.75 -4.27
C TYR A 199 13.14 11.61 -3.14
N VAL A 200 14.43 11.76 -3.42
CA VAL A 200 15.48 11.71 -2.39
C VAL A 200 15.29 12.83 -1.37
N ARG A 201 14.97 14.04 -1.81
CA ARG A 201 14.67 15.17 -0.91
C ARG A 201 13.49 14.83 0.03
N GLN A 202 12.40 14.28 -0.51
CA GLN A 202 11.25 13.87 0.29
C GLN A 202 11.61 12.79 1.31
N ALA A 203 12.42 11.80 0.92
CA ALA A 203 12.88 10.74 1.81
C ALA A 203 13.75 11.25 2.96
N VAL A 204 14.67 12.19 2.67
CA VAL A 204 15.51 12.82 3.71
C VAL A 204 14.66 13.60 4.71
N VAL A 205 13.66 14.35 4.23
CA VAL A 205 12.74 15.10 5.11
C VAL A 205 11.94 14.15 6.00
N LEU A 206 11.44 13.05 5.45
CA LEU A 206 10.69 12.04 6.22
C LEU A 206 11.57 11.41 7.31
N ARG A 207 12.81 11.04 6.99
CA ARG A 207 13.78 10.46 7.95
C ARG A 207 14.14 11.43 9.08
N ARG A 208 14.22 12.74 8.80
CA ARG A 208 14.46 13.75 9.83
C ARG A 208 13.27 13.85 10.80
N ARG A 209 12.04 13.78 10.29
CA ARG A 209 10.82 13.82 11.10
C ARG A 209 10.66 12.56 11.97
N SER A 210 11.01 11.38 11.45
CA SER A 210 10.95 10.13 12.23
C SER A 210 11.93 10.16 13.41
N LEU A 211 13.18 10.60 13.19
CA LEU A 211 14.17 10.72 14.26
C LEU A 211 13.77 11.75 15.32
N ALA A 212 13.13 12.86 14.91
CA ALA A 212 12.61 13.84 15.85
C ALA A 212 11.46 13.28 16.70
N ALA A 213 10.54 12.52 16.10
CA ALA A 213 9.43 11.87 16.80
C ALA A 213 9.92 10.79 17.78
N GLU A 214 10.94 10.01 17.40
CA GLU A 214 11.55 8.98 18.24
C GLU A 214 12.24 9.59 19.47
N ARG A 215 13.02 10.67 19.29
CA ARG A 215 13.62 11.42 20.40
C ARG A 215 12.57 12.00 21.35
N ALA A 216 11.47 12.55 20.81
CA ALA A 216 10.37 13.06 21.63
C ALA A 216 9.65 11.95 22.42
N ALA A 217 9.50 10.76 21.82
CA ALA A 217 8.94 9.60 22.50
C ALA A 217 9.83 9.14 23.67
N VAL A 218 11.14 9.01 23.44
CA VAL A 218 12.12 8.66 24.48
C VAL A 218 12.12 9.70 25.62
N GLY A 219 12.04 10.99 25.29
CA GLY A 219 11.95 12.06 26.28
C GLY A 219 10.70 11.93 27.17
N ARG A 220 9.53 11.70 26.58
CA ARG A 220 8.28 11.48 27.35
C ARG A 220 8.34 10.24 28.23
N THR A 221 8.96 9.17 27.76
CA THR A 221 9.13 7.95 28.57
C THR A 221 10.07 8.20 29.75
N ALA A 222 11.17 8.93 29.55
CA ALA A 222 12.09 9.29 30.62
C ALA A 222 11.45 10.21 31.67
N GLU A 223 10.63 11.18 31.24
CA GLU A 223 9.88 12.08 32.12
C GLU A 223 8.86 11.32 32.97
N ALA A 224 8.07 10.42 32.36
CA ALA A 224 7.11 9.58 33.08
C ALA A 224 7.77 8.65 34.11
N LEU A 225 8.97 8.11 33.81
CA LEU A 225 9.74 7.31 34.76
C LEU A 225 10.26 8.15 35.94
N ASN A 226 10.66 9.40 35.67
CA ASN A 226 11.15 10.32 36.69
C ASN A 226 10.01 10.81 37.61
N GLU A 227 8.82 11.06 37.08
CA GLU A 227 7.63 11.37 37.89
C GLU A 227 7.21 10.20 38.79
N ALA A 228 7.27 8.96 38.25
CA ALA A 228 6.99 7.75 39.03
C ALA A 228 8.02 7.50 40.15
N ALA A 229 9.29 7.80 39.89
CA ALA A 229 10.36 7.71 40.89
C ALA A 229 10.36 8.87 41.90
N GLY A 230 9.86 10.03 41.49
CA GLY A 230 9.83 11.28 42.25
C GLY A 230 8.59 11.48 43.13
N SER A 231 7.74 10.47 43.32
CA SER A 231 6.64 10.51 44.30
C SER A 231 7.06 9.83 45.62
N PRO A 232 7.46 10.57 46.67
CA PRO A 232 7.70 10.00 47.99
C PRO A 232 6.39 10.01 48.78
N GLY A 233 5.90 8.81 49.13
CA GLY A 233 5.05 8.58 50.30
C GLY A 233 3.64 9.18 50.33
N ALA A 234 2.65 8.44 49.85
CA ALA A 234 1.40 8.32 50.61
C ALA A 234 1.65 7.23 51.67
N GLY A 235 1.74 7.68 52.93
CA GLY A 235 2.37 7.01 54.05
C GLY A 235 1.91 5.60 54.36
N VAL A 236 2.90 4.81 54.77
CA VAL A 236 2.77 3.62 55.61
C VAL A 236 1.93 3.98 56.83
N ALA A 237 0.85 3.22 57.03
CA ALA A 237 0.07 3.21 58.25
C ALA A 237 0.98 2.79 59.42
N ASP A 238 1.24 3.71 60.35
CA ASP A 238 1.73 3.39 61.68
C ASP A 238 0.63 3.73 62.69
N ALA A 239 0.04 2.68 63.26
CA ALA A 239 -0.80 2.74 64.44
C ALA A 239 -0.63 1.42 65.20
N GLY A 240 0.56 1.21 65.75
CA GLY A 240 0.79 0.26 66.83
C GLY A 240 0.48 0.88 68.19
N ALA A 241 -0.65 0.51 68.79
CA ALA A 241 -0.87 0.63 70.24
C ALA A 241 -1.63 -0.61 70.74
N VAL A 242 -0.90 -1.45 71.49
CA VAL A 242 -1.36 -2.68 72.12
C VAL A 242 -1.90 -2.36 73.51
N ALA A 243 -3.12 -2.81 73.83
CA ALA A 243 -3.57 -3.06 75.20
C ALA A 243 -4.75 -4.06 75.24
N GLY A 244 -4.51 -5.23 75.87
CA GLY A 244 -5.49 -5.94 76.71
C GLY A 244 -6.53 -6.87 76.05
N PRO A 245 -7.05 -7.90 76.76
CA PRO A 245 -7.03 -9.27 76.21
C PRO A 245 -8.41 -9.97 76.05
N ALA A 246 -8.36 -11.09 75.32
CA ALA A 246 -9.13 -12.34 75.47
C ALA A 246 -10.66 -12.35 75.29
N SER A 247 -11.12 -13.09 74.25
CA SER A 247 -12.00 -14.27 74.41
C SER A 247 -12.40 -14.92 73.08
N GLY A 248 -12.15 -16.23 72.93
CA GLY A 248 -13.15 -17.19 72.44
C GLY A 248 -13.35 -17.45 70.93
N ALA A 249 -12.58 -18.41 70.39
CA ALA A 249 -13.04 -19.63 69.69
C ALA A 249 -13.88 -19.54 68.36
N PRO A 250 -13.99 -20.62 67.55
CA PRO A 250 -13.69 -20.57 66.12
C PRO A 250 -14.86 -20.92 65.18
N GLY A 251 -14.71 -20.64 63.87
CA GLY A 251 -15.60 -21.23 62.85
C GLY A 251 -15.26 -20.88 61.39
N ALA A 252 -14.59 -21.81 60.71
CA ALA A 252 -14.78 -22.28 59.33
C ALA A 252 -15.29 -21.27 58.25
N SER A 253 -14.46 -20.92 57.25
CA SER A 253 -14.31 -21.64 55.96
C SER A 253 -15.33 -21.26 54.88
N GLY A 254 -14.82 -20.61 53.83
CA GLY A 254 -15.04 -21.11 52.47
C GLY A 254 -15.89 -20.27 51.51
N ALA A 255 -15.28 -20.03 50.34
CA ALA A 255 -15.91 -19.82 49.03
C ALA A 255 -16.50 -18.43 48.70
N GLY A 256 -15.65 -17.62 48.04
CA GLY A 256 -15.76 -17.33 46.60
C GLY A 256 -16.99 -16.57 46.10
N ALA A 257 -16.77 -15.40 45.48
CA ALA A 257 -17.57 -14.91 44.36
C ALA A 257 -16.97 -13.62 43.76
N SER A 258 -16.46 -13.75 42.54
CA SER A 258 -16.77 -12.89 41.38
C SER A 258 -16.93 -11.37 41.59
N GLY A 259 -15.94 -10.61 41.13
CA GLY A 259 -16.08 -9.18 40.86
C GLY A 259 -16.87 -8.90 39.56
N PRO A 260 -17.72 -7.85 39.51
CA PRO A 260 -18.44 -7.48 38.30
C PRO A 260 -17.72 -6.39 37.49
N ALA A 261 -18.01 -6.45 36.20
CA ALA A 261 -17.59 -5.55 35.13
C ALA A 261 -17.97 -4.08 35.36
N VAL A 262 -17.06 -3.18 35.00
CA VAL A 262 -17.31 -1.74 34.89
C VAL A 262 -17.83 -1.42 33.49
N ARG A 263 -19.09 -0.97 33.42
CA ARG A 263 -19.68 -0.26 32.28
C ARG A 263 -19.05 1.13 32.18
N VAL A 264 -18.66 1.53 30.97
CA VAL A 264 -18.50 2.95 30.60
C VAL A 264 -19.54 3.24 29.51
N SER A 265 -20.43 4.18 29.83
CA SER A 265 -21.50 4.66 28.96
C SER A 265 -21.31 6.14 28.70
N GLY A 266 -21.44 6.52 27.43
CA GLY A 266 -22.14 7.75 27.04
C GLY A 266 -21.25 8.91 26.57
N GLY A 267 -21.49 9.37 25.33
CA GLY A 267 -21.12 10.72 24.91
C GLY A 267 -20.81 10.91 23.43
N SER A 268 -21.65 10.44 22.50
CA SER A 268 -21.57 10.81 21.08
C SER A 268 -22.56 11.92 20.74
N THR A 269 -22.09 13.10 20.36
CA THR A 269 -22.87 14.14 19.68
C THR A 269 -22.67 14.01 18.16
N PRO A 270 -23.72 13.86 17.34
CA PRO A 270 -23.61 13.91 15.89
C PRO A 270 -23.63 15.36 15.39
N VAL A 271 -22.69 15.70 14.50
CA VAL A 271 -22.73 16.93 13.70
C VAL A 271 -23.48 16.62 12.40
N GLU A 272 -24.59 17.33 12.19
CA GLU A 272 -25.45 17.27 11.01
C GLU A 272 -24.82 18.07 9.84
N PRO A 273 -24.76 17.53 8.60
CA PRO A 273 -24.44 18.33 7.43
C PRO A 273 -25.72 18.88 6.80
N THR A 274 -25.82 20.21 6.77
CA THR A 274 -26.91 20.96 6.13
C THR A 274 -26.90 20.74 4.62
N VAL A 275 -27.98 20.18 4.09
CA VAL A 275 -28.29 20.09 2.66
C VAL A 275 -28.81 21.47 2.21
N GLY A 276 -28.01 22.18 1.41
CA GLY A 276 -28.44 23.38 0.71
C GLY A 276 -28.94 23.01 -0.69
N ALA A 277 -30.26 22.97 -0.86
CA ALA A 277 -30.92 22.97 -2.16
C ALA A 277 -30.77 24.36 -2.82
N ARG A 278 -30.37 24.39 -4.09
CA ARG A 278 -30.63 25.52 -5.01
C ARG A 278 -31.10 24.92 -6.34
N ASP A 279 -32.38 25.10 -6.59
CA ASP A 279 -33.01 25.06 -7.92
C ASP A 279 -32.75 26.37 -8.69
N GLY A 280 -32.84 26.30 -10.02
CA GLY A 280 -32.87 27.41 -10.99
C GLY A 280 -31.68 27.35 -11.96
N ALA A 281 -31.76 26.75 -13.15
CA ALA A 281 -32.47 27.22 -14.35
C ALA A 281 -32.06 28.67 -14.76
N ASP A 282 -31.22 28.80 -15.80
CA ASP A 282 -31.52 29.55 -17.04
C ASP A 282 -30.28 29.92 -17.89
N ALA A 283 -30.54 29.96 -19.21
CA ALA A 283 -29.96 30.83 -20.24
C ALA A 283 -28.62 30.47 -20.91
N GLU A 284 -28.74 29.91 -22.13
CA GLU A 284 -28.28 30.51 -23.39
C GLU A 284 -26.94 31.31 -23.40
N ARG A 285 -25.89 30.72 -24.01
CA ARG A 285 -25.14 31.25 -25.18
C ARG A 285 -23.92 30.39 -25.50
#